data_AF-A0A956Q7M1-F1
#
_entry.id   AF-A0A956Q7M1-F1
#
_cell.length_a   1.000
_cell.length_b   1.000
_cell.length_c   1.000
_cell.angle_alpha   90.00
_cell.angle_beta   90.00
_cell.angle_gamma   90.00
#
_symmetry.space_group_name_H-M   'P 1'
#
loop_
_entity.id
_entity.type
_entity.pdbx_description
1 polymer ?
#
loop_
_entity_poly.entity_id
_entity_poly.type
_entity_poly.pdbx_seq_one_letter_code
_entity_poly.pdbx_strand_id
1 'polypeptide(L)'
;PSKELVVPMRLSAFNAGELHNVVYLLADQPMKIKGLPETFVKRQLPGVEVYRNLTEPLPLKILGGTIDDLSAAQRAQLPAQRNPDPKNGIARELFASDLLAVGQDALIHDFEKKEKALLEIGERLDLRGPEINELNEQYLSKSREAALKPVLARVKQMTLTVIEGDFPRDLLARDNIRFEPYAMPDAANRPVHEGLALVGLALLGGLWAGRRRLTLAGLLLATSLTVWAAAPSVDALLAALADPERASSAADQLIERRQQSTPGLLKLAAAQGADLSQRGFAIACLARIGGSQVDTRLQRLHRDESESLLLRTWAAAARIESSASLEQTLEHAQLVTMFPATRRTFQQKLSGQLSAKSNLPTQKLIKAAATNPELSSILAGMVDRLDTGALARAMFEDPSQQVRQLAAGMLGAQANRGTEVAPVVLRLLAFNPDAKQVPWKGGPLFLPGLQWTKDQAGLLVDSMVRWYVWAEREKLGDDITRPLENNLRSYQLWTTLGDRSGAWRSAQGATAWLDAWAEIAGEKRKQQILNQISR
;
A
#
# COMPACT_ATOMS: atom_id res chain seq x y z
N PRO A 1 38.65 -9.44 -10.15
CA PRO A 1 37.68 -10.19 -10.99
C PRO A 1 38.33 -11.45 -11.61
N SER A 2 37.59 -12.56 -11.71
CA SER A 2 38.02 -13.75 -12.47
C SER A 2 38.15 -13.41 -13.95
N LYS A 3 39.19 -13.92 -14.64
CA LYS A 3 39.31 -13.81 -16.10
C LYS A 3 38.36 -14.75 -16.86
N GLU A 4 37.83 -15.76 -16.16
CA GLU A 4 36.84 -16.68 -16.70
C GLU A 4 35.43 -16.15 -16.41
N LEU A 5 34.57 -16.18 -17.43
CA LEU A 5 33.14 -15.95 -17.28
C LEU A 5 32.54 -17.11 -16.48
N VAL A 6 32.15 -16.80 -15.25
CA VAL A 6 31.65 -17.78 -14.27
C VAL A 6 30.40 -17.21 -13.63
N VAL A 7 29.35 -18.02 -13.51
CA VAL A 7 28.18 -17.70 -12.70
C VAL A 7 28.36 -18.39 -11.33
N PRO A 8 28.61 -17.65 -10.24
CA PRO A 8 28.88 -18.21 -8.92
C PRO A 8 27.62 -18.74 -8.18
N MET A 9 26.47 -18.82 -8.87
CA MET A 9 25.24 -19.34 -8.28
C MET A 9 25.10 -20.84 -8.49
N ARG A 10 24.74 -21.52 -7.40
CA ARG A 10 24.07 -22.82 -7.47
C ARG A 10 22.62 -22.55 -7.92
N LEU A 11 22.34 -22.67 -9.22
CA LEU A 11 20.96 -22.80 -9.70
C LEU A 11 20.27 -23.86 -8.84
N SER A 12 19.00 -23.68 -8.51
CA SER A 12 18.30 -24.31 -7.38
C SER A 12 18.24 -25.85 -7.39
N ALA A 13 19.39 -26.50 -7.26
CA ALA A 13 19.57 -27.94 -7.27
C ALA A 13 18.92 -28.61 -6.05
N PHE A 14 18.56 -27.81 -5.05
CA PHE A 14 17.98 -28.24 -3.77
C PHE A 14 16.46 -28.08 -3.70
N ASN A 15 15.82 -27.48 -4.70
CA ASN A 15 14.36 -27.48 -4.77
C ASN A 15 13.85 -28.84 -5.24
N ALA A 16 12.84 -29.38 -4.54
CA ALA A 16 12.10 -30.55 -4.98
C ALA A 16 11.23 -30.19 -6.20
N GLY A 17 11.13 -31.09 -7.19
CA GLY A 17 10.31 -30.90 -8.40
C GLY A 17 11.08 -31.00 -9.72
N GLU A 18 10.38 -30.75 -10.83
CA GLU A 18 10.98 -30.60 -12.18
C GLU A 18 11.90 -29.38 -12.21
N LEU A 19 13.07 -29.52 -12.84
CA LEU A 19 14.17 -28.54 -12.73
C LEU A 19 14.44 -27.89 -14.09
N HIS A 20 13.43 -27.21 -14.62
CA HIS A 20 13.57 -26.48 -15.88
C HIS A 20 14.30 -25.16 -15.65
N ASN A 21 15.41 -24.95 -16.35
CA ASN A 21 16.21 -23.73 -16.24
C ASN A 21 16.31 -23.05 -17.60
N VAL A 22 16.32 -21.71 -17.57
CA VAL A 22 16.58 -20.88 -18.76
C VAL A 22 17.69 -19.90 -18.40
N VAL A 23 18.76 -19.90 -19.19
CA VAL A 23 19.91 -19.00 -19.07
C VAL A 23 20.00 -18.16 -20.32
N TYR A 24 19.90 -16.85 -20.14
CA TYR A 24 20.17 -15.84 -21.16
C TYR A 24 21.60 -15.33 -20.97
N LEU A 25 22.48 -15.63 -21.92
CA LEU A 25 23.87 -15.21 -21.86
C LEU A 25 24.18 -14.22 -22.99
N LEU A 26 24.55 -13.00 -22.64
CA LEU A 26 25.09 -12.01 -23.56
C LEU A 26 26.62 -12.01 -23.46
N ALA A 27 27.32 -12.44 -24.53
CA ALA A 27 28.78 -12.56 -24.55
C ALA A 27 29.37 -12.07 -25.88
N ASP A 28 30.68 -11.83 -25.94
CA ASP A 28 31.37 -11.33 -27.15
C ASP A 28 31.32 -12.32 -28.33
N GLN A 29 30.99 -13.58 -28.07
CA GLN A 29 30.85 -14.62 -29.06
C GLN A 29 29.75 -15.61 -28.66
N PRO A 30 29.29 -16.49 -29.57
CA PRO A 30 28.37 -17.58 -29.26
C PRO A 30 28.99 -18.58 -28.27
N MET A 31 28.26 -18.92 -27.21
CA MET A 31 28.75 -19.77 -26.11
C MET A 31 27.75 -20.87 -25.75
N LYS A 32 28.20 -21.87 -24.98
CA LYS A 32 27.37 -22.83 -24.26
C LYS A 32 27.87 -23.01 -22.83
N ILE A 33 27.06 -23.60 -21.95
CA ILE A 33 27.53 -24.04 -20.63
C ILE A 33 28.45 -25.24 -20.81
N LYS A 34 29.65 -25.14 -20.22
CA LYS A 34 30.63 -26.22 -20.24
C LYS A 34 30.07 -27.46 -19.55
N GLY A 35 30.14 -28.60 -20.22
CA GLY A 35 29.64 -29.88 -19.71
C GLY A 35 28.15 -30.14 -19.95
N LEU A 36 27.39 -29.18 -20.50
CA LEU A 36 26.04 -29.44 -21.01
C LEU A 36 26.07 -29.89 -22.49
N PRO A 37 25.19 -30.83 -22.88
CA PRO A 37 24.94 -31.13 -24.29
C PRO A 37 24.52 -29.90 -25.10
N GLU A 38 24.89 -29.88 -26.38
CA GLU A 38 24.60 -28.77 -27.30
C GLU A 38 23.11 -28.58 -27.56
N THR A 39 22.31 -29.63 -27.34
CA THR A 39 20.84 -29.63 -27.45
C THR A 39 20.15 -28.70 -26.46
N PHE A 40 20.85 -28.28 -25.39
CA PHE A 40 20.37 -27.29 -24.44
C PHE A 40 20.49 -25.86 -24.96
N VAL A 41 21.39 -25.59 -25.91
CA VAL A 41 21.40 -24.30 -26.60
C VAL A 41 20.17 -24.29 -27.51
N LYS A 42 19.27 -23.31 -27.33
CA LYS A 42 18.02 -23.20 -28.09
C LYS A 42 18.04 -22.10 -29.13
N ARG A 43 18.83 -21.04 -28.89
CA ARG A 43 18.88 -19.89 -29.77
C ARG A 43 20.19 -19.15 -29.60
N GLN A 44 20.74 -18.64 -30.71
CA GLN A 44 21.82 -17.66 -30.70
C GLN A 44 21.43 -16.48 -31.58
N LEU A 45 21.26 -15.31 -30.98
CA LEU A 45 20.88 -14.09 -31.69
C LEU A 45 22.10 -13.17 -31.84
N PRO A 46 22.39 -12.69 -33.05
CA PRO A 46 23.42 -11.68 -33.24
C PRO A 46 23.02 -10.38 -32.54
N GLY A 47 23.99 -9.71 -31.95
CA GLY A 47 23.79 -8.50 -31.15
C GLY A 47 23.08 -7.37 -31.88
N VAL A 48 23.24 -7.27 -33.21
CA VAL A 48 22.52 -6.30 -34.05
C VAL A 48 21.01 -6.54 -34.02
N GLU A 49 20.57 -7.80 -34.04
CA GLU A 49 19.15 -8.16 -33.94
C GLU A 49 18.61 -7.89 -32.53
N VAL A 50 19.39 -8.22 -31.51
CA VAL A 50 19.07 -7.91 -30.11
C VAL A 50 18.90 -6.41 -29.92
N TYR A 51 19.88 -5.61 -30.37
CA TYR A 51 19.84 -4.15 -30.32
C TYR A 51 18.58 -3.60 -31.00
N ARG A 52 18.27 -4.06 -32.22
CA ARG A 52 17.06 -3.67 -32.95
C ARG A 52 15.79 -3.94 -32.12
N ASN A 53 15.68 -5.11 -31.50
CA ASN A 53 14.51 -5.46 -30.67
C ASN A 53 14.40 -4.61 -29.40
N LEU A 54 15.49 -3.98 -28.93
CA LEU A 54 15.52 -3.12 -27.75
C LEU A 54 15.26 -1.65 -28.07
N THR A 55 15.54 -1.19 -29.29
CA THR A 55 15.54 0.24 -29.63
C THR A 55 14.61 0.61 -30.78
N GLU A 56 14.33 -0.30 -31.71
CA GLU A 56 13.53 -0.01 -32.89
C GLU A 56 12.10 -0.56 -32.75
N PRO A 57 11.14 -0.06 -33.56
CA PRO A 57 9.79 -0.60 -33.56
C PRO A 57 9.78 -2.10 -33.83
N LEU A 58 9.21 -2.87 -32.89
CA LEU A 58 9.16 -4.33 -32.93
C LEU A 58 8.60 -4.85 -34.27
N PRO A 59 9.03 -6.04 -34.74
CA PRO A 59 8.60 -6.57 -36.02
C PRO A 59 7.06 -6.71 -36.10
N LEU A 60 6.49 -6.30 -37.23
CA LEU A 60 5.06 -6.41 -37.51
C LEU A 60 4.78 -7.74 -38.21
N LYS A 61 3.81 -8.51 -37.69
CA LYS A 61 3.26 -9.71 -38.33
C LYS A 61 1.76 -9.54 -38.48
N ILE A 62 1.25 -9.62 -39.71
CA ILE A 62 -0.18 -9.57 -40.03
C ILE A 62 -0.61 -10.99 -40.39
N LEU A 63 -1.68 -11.48 -39.75
CA LEU A 63 -2.24 -12.80 -39.99
C LEU A 63 -3.47 -12.68 -40.88
N GLY A 64 -3.51 -13.41 -41.99
CA GLY A 64 -4.67 -13.43 -42.88
C GLY A 64 -4.85 -12.19 -43.78
N GLY A 65 -3.79 -11.39 -43.98
CA GLY A 65 -3.84 -10.19 -44.81
C GLY A 65 -2.51 -9.46 -44.90
N THR A 66 -2.55 -8.22 -45.37
CA THR A 66 -1.44 -7.30 -45.61
C THR A 66 -1.61 -6.01 -44.81
N ILE A 67 -0.60 -5.15 -44.82
CA ILE A 67 -0.69 -3.81 -44.20
C ILE A 67 -1.78 -2.96 -44.86
N ASP A 68 -2.11 -3.27 -46.12
CA ASP A 68 -3.09 -2.52 -46.88
C ASP A 68 -4.53 -2.74 -46.42
N ASP A 69 -4.77 -3.89 -45.78
CA ASP A 69 -6.06 -4.26 -45.18
C ASP A 69 -6.34 -3.53 -43.86
N LEU A 70 -5.35 -2.81 -43.30
CA LEU A 70 -5.52 -2.02 -42.08
C LEU A 70 -6.18 -0.68 -42.38
N SER A 71 -7.20 -0.34 -41.59
CA SER A 71 -7.81 0.99 -41.57
C SER A 71 -6.79 2.08 -41.19
N ALA A 72 -7.06 3.32 -41.58
CA ALA A 72 -6.19 4.47 -41.25
C ALA A 72 -5.97 4.63 -39.74
N ALA A 73 -7.00 4.40 -38.92
CA ALA A 73 -6.90 4.44 -37.46
C ALA A 73 -6.00 3.33 -36.91
N GLN A 74 -6.08 2.11 -37.45
CA GLN A 74 -5.20 1.01 -37.04
C GLN A 74 -3.74 1.30 -37.44
N ARG A 75 -3.51 1.82 -38.66
CA ARG A 75 -2.16 2.21 -39.11
C ARG A 75 -1.55 3.29 -38.21
N ALA A 76 -2.35 4.28 -37.78
CA ALA A 76 -1.91 5.33 -36.87
C ALA A 76 -1.49 4.82 -35.48
N GLN A 77 -2.04 3.69 -35.03
CA GLN A 77 -1.68 3.08 -33.75
C GLN A 77 -0.45 2.16 -33.82
N LEU A 78 -0.04 1.72 -35.01
CA LEU A 78 1.08 0.77 -35.17
C LEU A 78 2.38 1.22 -34.49
N PRO A 79 2.82 2.50 -34.55
CA PRO A 79 4.04 2.92 -33.86
C PRO A 79 3.97 2.69 -32.35
N ALA A 80 2.85 3.04 -31.70
CA ALA A 80 2.66 2.85 -30.27
C ALA A 80 2.60 1.36 -29.89
N GLN A 81 1.88 0.54 -30.67
CA GLN A 81 1.79 -0.91 -30.45
C GLN A 81 3.15 -1.62 -30.61
N ARG A 82 4.03 -1.07 -31.45
CA ARG A 82 5.36 -1.58 -31.74
C ARG A 82 6.45 -0.95 -30.87
N ASN A 83 6.10 -0.07 -29.93
CA ASN A 83 7.07 0.50 -29.01
C ASN A 83 7.76 -0.64 -28.21
N PRO A 84 9.10 -0.77 -28.26
CA PRO A 84 9.81 -1.77 -27.48
C PRO A 84 9.82 -1.46 -25.98
N ASP A 85 9.67 -0.21 -25.53
CA ASP A 85 9.79 0.18 -24.11
C ASP A 85 8.93 -0.67 -23.15
N PRO A 86 7.61 -0.80 -23.32
CA PRO A 86 6.77 -1.58 -22.39
C PRO A 86 7.02 -3.09 -22.43
N LYS A 87 7.75 -3.59 -23.43
CA LYS A 87 7.94 -5.04 -23.67
C LYS A 87 9.37 -5.49 -23.36
N ASN A 88 10.35 -4.69 -23.77
CA ASN A 88 11.77 -5.00 -23.74
C ASN A 88 12.59 -3.94 -22.96
N GLY A 89 11.96 -2.89 -22.40
CA GLY A 89 12.66 -1.81 -21.69
C GLY A 89 13.50 -2.29 -20.51
N ILE A 90 12.98 -3.24 -19.71
CA ILE A 90 13.72 -3.85 -18.60
C ILE A 90 14.97 -4.59 -19.10
N ALA A 91 14.84 -5.40 -20.16
CA ALA A 91 15.98 -6.11 -20.73
C ALA A 91 17.02 -5.13 -21.31
N ARG A 92 16.56 -4.05 -21.95
CA ARG A 92 17.44 -2.98 -22.45
C ARG A 92 18.25 -2.36 -21.33
N GLU A 93 17.60 -2.01 -20.22
CA GLU A 93 18.27 -1.42 -19.05
C GLU A 93 19.24 -2.40 -18.41
N LEU A 94 18.85 -3.66 -18.22
CA LEU A 94 19.70 -4.71 -17.64
C LEU A 94 20.97 -4.93 -18.48
N PHE A 95 20.83 -5.13 -19.79
CA PHE A 95 21.99 -5.31 -20.67
C PHE A 95 22.90 -4.09 -20.68
N ALA A 96 22.34 -2.87 -20.75
CA ALA A 96 23.15 -1.68 -20.73
C ALA A 96 23.86 -1.48 -19.38
N SER A 97 23.20 -1.80 -18.26
CA SER A 97 23.77 -1.71 -16.91
C SER A 97 24.92 -2.69 -16.73
N ASP A 98 24.74 -3.96 -17.12
CA ASP A 98 25.79 -4.98 -17.05
C ASP A 98 26.99 -4.60 -17.93
N LEU A 99 26.76 -4.08 -19.13
CA LEU A 99 27.83 -3.65 -20.02
C LEU A 99 28.57 -2.41 -19.51
N LEU A 100 27.87 -1.51 -18.82
CA LEU A 100 28.48 -0.38 -18.15
C LEU A 100 29.37 -0.87 -17.00
N ALA A 101 28.89 -1.85 -16.23
CA ALA A 101 29.60 -2.44 -15.10
C ALA A 101 30.90 -3.10 -15.54
N VAL A 102 30.84 -3.91 -16.60
CA VAL A 102 32.03 -4.49 -17.25
C VAL A 102 32.97 -3.40 -17.78
N GLY A 103 32.43 -2.34 -18.38
CA GLY A 103 33.24 -1.25 -18.93
C GLY A 103 33.95 -0.40 -17.87
N GLN A 104 33.41 -0.31 -16.67
CA GLN A 104 33.93 0.49 -15.55
C GLN A 104 34.68 -0.33 -14.50
N ASP A 105 34.70 -1.66 -14.62
CA ASP A 105 35.17 -2.59 -13.57
C ASP A 105 34.49 -2.32 -12.21
N ALA A 106 33.19 -2.03 -12.25
CA ALA A 106 32.38 -1.66 -11.09
C ALA A 106 31.15 -2.58 -10.98
N LEU A 107 30.79 -2.98 -9.76
CA LEU A 107 29.61 -3.83 -9.50
C LEU A 107 28.31 -3.06 -9.29
N ILE A 108 28.41 -1.75 -9.02
CA ILE A 108 27.26 -0.88 -8.72
C ILE A 108 27.51 0.48 -9.35
N HIS A 109 26.51 1.01 -10.03
CA HIS A 109 26.53 2.32 -10.68
C HIS A 109 26.10 3.45 -9.75
N ASP A 110 26.50 4.69 -10.08
CA ASP A 110 26.09 5.86 -9.29
C ASP A 110 24.57 6.05 -9.22
N PHE A 111 23.84 5.76 -10.30
CA PHE A 111 22.37 5.86 -10.30
C PHE A 111 21.72 4.76 -9.44
N GLU A 112 22.33 3.57 -9.33
CA GLU A 112 21.85 2.49 -8.45
C GLU A 112 22.13 2.81 -6.98
N LYS A 113 23.29 3.43 -6.68
CA LYS A 113 23.59 3.95 -5.34
C LYS A 113 22.57 5.03 -4.93
N LYS A 114 22.24 5.94 -5.85
CA LYS A 114 21.19 6.95 -5.63
C LYS A 114 19.82 6.31 -5.42
N GLU A 115 19.44 5.33 -6.25
CA GLU A 115 18.19 4.59 -6.07
C GLU A 115 18.09 3.97 -4.68
N LYS A 116 19.16 3.31 -4.21
CA LYS A 116 19.24 2.77 -2.86
C LYS A 116 19.05 3.85 -1.79
N ALA A 117 19.68 5.01 -1.95
CA ALA A 117 19.51 6.14 -1.04
C ALA A 117 18.05 6.63 -1.00
N LEU A 118 17.38 6.77 -2.15
CA LEU A 118 15.96 7.16 -2.23
C LEU A 118 15.04 6.13 -1.57
N LEU A 119 15.31 4.84 -1.77
CA LEU A 119 14.57 3.75 -1.11
C LEU A 119 14.75 3.80 0.41
N GLU A 120 15.94 4.13 0.89
CA GLU A 120 16.21 4.25 2.32
C GLU A 120 15.51 5.48 2.94
N ILE A 121 15.51 6.61 2.24
CA ILE A 121 14.72 7.80 2.63
C ILE A 121 13.25 7.43 2.72
N GLY A 122 12.74 6.69 1.73
CA GLY A 122 11.38 6.17 1.72
C GLY A 122 11.06 5.31 2.95
N GLU A 123 11.93 4.35 3.29
CA GLU A 123 11.78 3.52 4.49
C GLU A 123 11.78 4.33 5.80
N ARG A 124 12.68 5.31 5.92
CA ARG A 124 12.76 6.15 7.13
C ARG A 124 11.50 6.99 7.33
N LEU A 125 10.77 7.28 6.26
CA LEU A 125 9.51 8.04 6.22
C LEU A 125 8.26 7.16 6.06
N ASP A 126 8.38 5.83 6.13
CA ASP A 126 7.27 4.88 5.94
C ASP A 126 6.55 5.01 4.56
N LEU A 127 7.28 5.45 3.54
CA LEU A 127 6.81 5.60 2.17
C LEU A 127 7.13 4.34 1.35
N ARG A 128 6.07 3.61 0.96
CA ARG A 128 6.13 2.45 0.07
C ARG A 128 4.88 2.41 -0.79
N GLY A 129 5.01 1.95 -2.04
CA GLY A 129 3.90 1.80 -2.98
C GLY A 129 4.25 2.27 -4.39
N PRO A 130 3.37 2.01 -5.37
CA PRO A 130 3.59 2.41 -6.75
C PRO A 130 3.77 3.93 -6.91
N GLU A 131 3.07 4.74 -6.11
CA GLU A 131 3.10 6.20 -6.22
C GLU A 131 4.49 6.78 -5.88
N ILE A 132 5.13 6.31 -4.80
CA ILE A 132 6.49 6.77 -4.46
C ILE A 132 7.55 6.17 -5.39
N ASN A 133 7.33 4.93 -5.86
CA ASN A 133 8.23 4.28 -6.81
C ASN A 133 8.27 5.05 -8.13
N GLU A 134 7.11 5.52 -8.61
CA GLU A 134 7.04 6.34 -9.82
C GLU A 134 7.79 7.67 -9.66
N LEU A 135 7.65 8.35 -8.53
CA LEU A 135 8.39 9.60 -8.27
C LEU A 135 9.91 9.39 -8.22
N ASN A 136 10.36 8.29 -7.61
CA ASN A 136 11.78 7.92 -7.61
C ASN A 136 12.27 7.62 -9.02
N GLU A 137 11.50 6.86 -9.79
CA GLU A 137 11.84 6.50 -11.17
C GLU A 137 11.91 7.74 -12.08
N GLN A 138 10.95 8.66 -11.98
CA GLN A 138 10.97 9.92 -12.72
C GLN A 138 12.24 10.73 -12.41
N TYR A 139 12.69 10.76 -11.16
CA TYR A 139 13.92 11.44 -10.77
C TYR A 139 15.18 10.77 -11.34
N LEU A 140 15.24 9.44 -11.29
CA LEU A 140 16.42 8.66 -11.72
C LEU A 140 16.53 8.53 -13.24
N SER A 141 15.39 8.49 -13.94
CA SER A 141 15.27 8.15 -15.36
C SER A 141 16.27 8.89 -16.26
N LYS A 142 16.37 10.23 -16.13
CA LYS A 142 17.29 11.04 -16.95
C LYS A 142 18.76 10.68 -16.72
N SER A 143 19.15 10.48 -15.47
CA SER A 143 20.54 10.12 -15.13
C SER A 143 20.87 8.69 -15.57
N ARG A 144 19.91 7.78 -15.42
CA ARG A 144 20.02 6.39 -15.88
C ARG A 144 20.11 6.36 -17.41
N GLU A 145 19.22 7.01 -18.13
CA GLU A 145 19.25 7.07 -19.60
C GLU A 145 20.57 7.67 -20.12
N ALA A 146 21.02 8.78 -19.53
CA ALA A 146 22.29 9.41 -19.93
C ALA A 146 23.50 8.48 -19.76
N ALA A 147 23.51 7.66 -18.70
CA ALA A 147 24.57 6.68 -18.46
C ALA A 147 24.47 5.45 -19.37
N LEU A 148 23.26 4.93 -19.59
CA LEU A 148 23.04 3.66 -20.29
C LEU A 148 23.03 3.79 -21.81
N LYS A 149 22.52 4.90 -22.36
CA LYS A 149 22.34 5.09 -23.80
C LYS A 149 23.63 4.96 -24.63
N PRO A 150 24.80 5.52 -24.21
CA PRO A 150 26.05 5.35 -24.95
C PRO A 150 26.55 3.90 -24.95
N VAL A 151 26.26 3.16 -23.89
CA VAL A 151 26.74 1.78 -23.70
C VAL A 151 25.90 0.77 -24.48
N LEU A 152 24.60 1.02 -24.63
CA LEU A 152 23.68 0.10 -25.29
C LEU A 152 24.12 -0.29 -26.71
N ALA A 153 24.81 0.59 -27.43
CA ALA A 153 25.34 0.27 -28.76
C ALA A 153 26.35 -0.88 -28.77
N ARG A 154 27.03 -1.16 -27.63
CA ARG A 154 27.96 -2.30 -27.50
C ARG A 154 27.27 -3.65 -27.65
N VAL A 155 25.96 -3.74 -27.36
CA VAL A 155 25.17 -4.95 -27.61
C VAL A 155 25.31 -5.43 -29.05
N LYS A 156 25.49 -4.53 -30.03
CA LYS A 156 25.66 -4.88 -31.46
C LYS A 156 26.84 -5.82 -31.72
N GLN A 157 27.85 -5.80 -30.86
CA GLN A 157 29.09 -6.58 -31.01
C GLN A 157 29.04 -7.93 -30.28
N MET A 158 27.90 -8.27 -29.67
CA MET A 158 27.75 -9.44 -28.81
C MET A 158 26.85 -10.50 -29.46
N THR A 159 26.70 -11.63 -28.78
CA THR A 159 25.74 -12.69 -29.11
C THR A 159 24.91 -13.00 -27.88
N LEU A 160 23.58 -13.00 -28.02
CA LEU A 160 22.68 -13.49 -26.99
C LEU A 160 22.42 -14.98 -27.23
N THR A 161 22.87 -15.82 -26.30
CA THR A 161 22.63 -17.26 -26.30
C THR A 161 21.52 -17.59 -25.30
N VAL A 162 20.50 -18.33 -25.74
CA VAL A 162 19.47 -18.92 -24.88
C VAL A 162 19.82 -20.39 -24.66
N ILE A 163 20.02 -20.77 -23.40
CA ILE A 163 20.31 -22.13 -22.98
C ILE A 163 19.18 -22.58 -22.06
N GLU A 164 18.47 -23.63 -22.44
CA GLU A 164 17.22 -24.02 -21.78
C GLU A 164 17.06 -25.54 -21.69
N GLY A 165 16.60 -25.99 -20.52
CA GLY A 165 16.14 -27.35 -20.28
C GLY A 165 16.38 -27.80 -18.84
N ASP A 166 16.17 -29.10 -18.60
CA ASP A 166 16.47 -29.77 -17.34
C ASP A 166 17.97 -30.02 -17.18
N PHE A 167 18.67 -29.04 -16.61
CA PHE A 167 20.11 -29.16 -16.38
C PHE A 167 20.42 -30.25 -15.34
N PRO A 168 21.46 -31.08 -15.53
CA PRO A 168 21.83 -32.11 -14.57
C PRO A 168 22.11 -31.53 -13.18
N ARG A 169 21.39 -32.01 -12.16
CA ARG A 169 21.52 -31.52 -10.77
C ARG A 169 22.95 -31.61 -10.24
N ASP A 170 23.67 -32.66 -10.62
CA ASP A 170 25.07 -32.86 -10.22
C ASP A 170 25.99 -31.75 -10.75
N LEU A 171 25.73 -31.26 -11.97
CA LEU A 171 26.47 -30.15 -12.57
C LEU A 171 26.20 -28.84 -11.81
N LEU A 172 24.94 -28.59 -11.44
CA LEU A 172 24.52 -27.38 -10.72
C LEU A 172 24.94 -27.35 -9.24
N ALA A 173 25.07 -28.52 -8.62
CA ALA A 173 25.38 -28.65 -7.20
C ALA A 173 26.89 -28.60 -6.88
N ARG A 174 27.74 -29.06 -7.81
CA ARG A 174 29.18 -29.27 -7.56
C ARG A 174 30.05 -28.06 -7.93
N ASP A 175 29.79 -27.45 -9.08
CA ASP A 175 30.69 -26.46 -9.67
C ASP A 175 29.97 -25.14 -9.97
N ASN A 176 30.73 -24.05 -10.01
CA ASN A 176 30.24 -22.82 -10.63
C ASN A 176 30.06 -23.06 -12.13
N ILE A 177 29.00 -22.48 -12.71
CA ILE A 177 28.70 -22.63 -14.13
C ILE A 177 29.75 -21.86 -14.93
N ARG A 178 30.46 -22.57 -15.81
CA ARG A 178 31.44 -22.01 -16.76
C ARG A 178 30.89 -22.10 -18.18
N PHE A 179 31.43 -21.26 -19.05
CA PHE A 179 31.03 -21.21 -20.45
C PHE A 179 32.20 -21.48 -21.38
N GLU A 180 31.91 -22.10 -22.51
CA GLU A 180 32.86 -22.35 -23.59
C GLU A 180 32.29 -21.93 -24.95
N PRO A 181 33.12 -21.59 -25.94
CA PRO A 181 32.66 -21.17 -27.26
C PRO A 181 31.88 -22.29 -27.94
N TYR A 182 30.73 -21.94 -28.52
CA TYR A 182 29.92 -22.86 -29.32
C TYR A 182 29.02 -22.07 -30.26
N ALA A 183 29.13 -22.33 -31.56
CA ALA A 183 28.26 -21.75 -32.57
C ALA A 183 27.25 -22.80 -33.03
N MET A 184 25.96 -22.51 -32.83
CA MET A 184 24.87 -23.36 -33.28
C MET A 184 24.80 -23.35 -34.82
N PRO A 185 24.63 -24.51 -35.48
CA PRO A 185 24.40 -24.54 -36.92
C PRO A 185 23.15 -23.75 -37.33
N ASP A 186 23.21 -22.97 -38.41
CA ASP A 186 22.09 -22.13 -38.89
C ASP A 186 20.79 -22.93 -39.10
N ALA A 187 20.90 -24.18 -39.54
CA ALA A 187 19.77 -25.07 -39.73
C ALA A 187 19.02 -25.37 -38.42
N ALA A 188 19.72 -25.39 -37.29
CA ALA A 188 19.17 -25.60 -35.95
C ALA A 188 18.82 -24.27 -35.25
N ASN A 189 19.46 -23.16 -35.62
CA ASN A 189 19.19 -21.82 -35.08
C ASN A 189 17.97 -21.18 -35.75
N ARG A 190 16.80 -21.82 -35.60
CA ARG A 190 15.51 -21.32 -36.11
C ARG A 190 14.68 -20.74 -34.96
N PRO A 191 13.79 -19.76 -35.23
CA PRO A 191 12.80 -19.34 -34.25
C PRO A 191 11.90 -20.56 -33.96
N VAL A 192 12.00 -21.13 -32.76
CA VAL A 192 11.13 -22.24 -32.37
C VAL A 192 9.74 -21.66 -32.11
N HIS A 193 8.75 -22.10 -32.89
CA HIS A 193 7.34 -21.66 -32.77
C HIS A 193 6.56 -22.40 -31.68
N GLU A 194 7.19 -23.31 -30.95
CA GLU A 194 6.58 -23.97 -29.80
C GLU A 194 6.51 -22.98 -28.66
N GLY A 195 5.31 -22.47 -28.37
CA GLY A 195 4.80 -22.35 -27.01
C GLY A 195 5.68 -21.70 -25.94
N LEU A 196 6.71 -20.92 -26.30
CA LEU A 196 7.29 -19.92 -25.45
C LEU A 196 6.18 -18.89 -25.31
N ALA A 197 5.29 -19.16 -24.36
CA ALA A 197 4.87 -18.13 -23.47
C ALA A 197 6.09 -17.21 -23.32
N LEU A 198 5.98 -15.99 -23.81
CA LEU A 198 6.60 -14.90 -23.09
C LEU A 198 6.06 -15.08 -21.67
N VAL A 199 6.78 -15.89 -20.88
CA VAL A 199 6.94 -15.62 -19.48
C VAL A 199 7.48 -14.22 -19.54
N GLY A 200 6.55 -13.26 -19.37
CA GLY A 200 6.94 -11.90 -19.09
C GLY A 200 8.06 -11.98 -18.07
N LEU A 201 9.03 -11.11 -18.17
CA LEU A 201 9.98 -10.84 -17.10
C LEU A 201 9.19 -10.47 -15.83
N ALA A 202 8.59 -11.48 -15.19
CA ALA A 202 8.42 -11.57 -13.76
C ALA A 202 9.84 -11.85 -13.27
N LEU A 203 10.65 -10.79 -13.31
CA LEU A 203 11.77 -10.69 -12.41
C LEU A 203 11.20 -11.05 -11.05
N LEU A 204 11.81 -12.05 -10.44
CA LEU A 204 11.96 -12.18 -9.01
C LEU A 204 12.48 -10.83 -8.46
N GLY A 205 11.59 -9.85 -8.38
CA GLY A 205 11.64 -8.78 -7.41
C GLY A 205 11.46 -9.47 -6.08
N GLY A 206 12.59 -9.93 -5.53
CA GLY A 206 12.66 -10.59 -4.26
C GLY A 206 11.90 -9.77 -3.23
N LEU A 207 10.87 -10.39 -2.68
CA LEU A 207 10.22 -10.07 -1.43
C LEU A 207 11.25 -9.61 -0.40
N TRP A 208 11.41 -8.29 -0.25
CA TRP A 208 11.94 -7.69 0.97
C TRP A 208 10.82 -7.69 2.01
N ALA A 209 10.43 -8.89 2.45
CA ALA A 209 9.59 -9.07 3.61
C ALA A 209 10.52 -9.14 4.83
N GLY A 210 10.63 -8.02 5.53
CA GLY A 210 11.25 -7.99 6.84
C GLY A 210 10.53 -8.94 7.80
N ARG A 211 11.27 -9.89 8.36
CA ARG A 211 10.99 -10.38 9.71
C ARG A 211 12.26 -10.87 10.39
N ARG A 212 12.72 -10.06 11.35
CA ARG A 212 13.69 -10.42 12.39
C ARG A 212 13.27 -11.73 13.06
N ARG A 213 14.23 -12.64 13.27
CA ARG A 213 14.48 -13.28 14.57
C ARG A 213 15.95 -13.70 14.67
N LEU A 214 16.60 -13.17 15.71
CA LEU A 214 17.92 -13.53 16.21
C LEU A 214 17.99 -15.01 16.61
N THR A 215 19.13 -15.66 16.39
CA THR A 215 20.04 -16.25 17.40
C THR A 215 21.23 -16.92 16.66
N LEU A 216 22.43 -16.32 16.69
CA LEU A 216 23.54 -16.47 17.65
C LEU A 216 24.37 -17.76 17.46
N ALA A 217 25.63 -17.60 17.03
CA ALA A 217 26.85 -18.25 17.56
C ALA A 217 27.92 -18.40 16.46
N GLY A 218 28.66 -17.31 16.22
CA GLY A 218 29.89 -17.32 15.41
C GLY A 218 30.89 -16.39 16.08
N LEU A 219 31.57 -16.93 17.08
CA LEU A 219 32.57 -16.25 17.91
C LEU A 219 33.80 -15.88 17.06
N LEU A 220 33.85 -14.65 16.55
CA LEU A 220 35.06 -14.03 16.03
C LEU A 220 35.62 -13.11 17.11
N LEU A 221 36.55 -13.64 17.91
CA LEU A 221 37.47 -12.86 18.74
C LEU A 221 38.44 -12.11 17.82
N ALA A 222 37.99 -10.99 17.26
CA ALA A 222 38.87 -9.97 16.72
C ALA A 222 39.20 -8.99 17.85
N THR A 223 40.42 -9.07 18.37
CA THR A 223 40.99 -8.07 19.28
C THR A 223 41.21 -6.77 18.49
N SER A 224 40.18 -5.94 18.37
CA SER A 224 40.32 -4.60 17.79
C SER A 224 40.86 -3.65 18.86
N LEU A 225 42.10 -3.19 18.66
CA LEU A 225 42.58 -1.92 19.20
C LEU A 225 41.60 -0.83 18.74
N THR A 226 40.67 -0.42 19.61
CA THR A 226 39.80 0.72 19.35
C THR A 226 40.65 1.98 19.46
N VAL A 227 41.16 2.45 18.32
CA VAL A 227 41.55 3.85 18.17
C VAL A 227 40.28 4.65 18.44
N TRP A 228 40.24 5.37 19.56
CA TRP A 228 39.18 6.33 19.86
C TRP A 228 39.26 7.46 18.84
N ALA A 229 38.66 7.26 17.66
CA ALA A 229 38.47 8.35 16.72
C ALA A 229 37.50 9.36 17.35
N ALA A 230 37.89 10.63 17.38
CA ALA A 230 37.00 11.70 17.83
C ALA A 230 35.68 11.64 17.06
N ALA A 231 34.55 11.80 17.75
CA ALA A 231 33.24 11.78 17.11
C ALA A 231 33.20 12.86 16.00
N PRO A 232 32.67 12.54 14.80
CA PRO A 232 32.66 13.48 13.68
C PRO A 232 31.89 14.77 14.05
N SER A 233 32.26 15.92 13.49
CA SER A 233 31.51 17.16 13.69
C SER A 233 30.12 17.09 13.02
N VAL A 234 29.19 17.96 13.43
CA VAL A 234 27.86 18.05 12.79
C VAL A 234 28.00 18.35 11.29
N ASP A 235 28.91 19.24 10.90
CA ASP A 235 29.15 19.58 9.50
C ASP A 235 29.68 18.38 8.69
N ALA A 236 30.59 17.58 9.28
CA ALA A 236 31.07 16.36 8.63
C ALA A 236 29.95 15.33 8.43
N LEU A 237 29.04 15.22 9.40
CA LEU A 237 27.87 14.34 9.29
C LEU A 237 26.87 14.86 8.24
N LEU A 238 26.62 16.16 8.18
CA LEU A 238 25.76 16.77 7.15
C LEU A 238 26.32 16.57 5.73
N ALA A 239 27.64 16.70 5.57
CA ALA A 239 28.30 16.40 4.30
C ALA A 239 28.18 14.91 3.94
N ALA A 240 28.30 14.01 4.92
CA ALA A 240 28.18 12.56 4.71
C ALA A 240 26.76 12.10 4.27
N LEU A 241 25.72 12.93 4.42
CA LEU A 241 24.39 12.62 3.88
C LEU A 241 24.33 12.57 2.35
N ALA A 242 25.34 13.12 1.66
CA ALA A 242 25.45 13.04 0.19
C ALA A 242 26.11 11.73 -0.28
N ASP A 243 26.70 10.95 0.62
CA ASP A 243 27.37 9.69 0.32
C ASP A 243 26.41 8.52 0.60
N PRO A 244 25.91 7.80 -0.41
CA PRO A 244 24.95 6.69 -0.22
C PRO A 244 25.45 5.57 0.71
N GLU A 245 26.76 5.42 0.88
CA GLU A 245 27.34 4.37 1.75
C GLU A 245 27.40 4.82 3.21
N ARG A 246 27.43 6.13 3.48
CA ARG A 246 27.58 6.71 4.82
C ARG A 246 26.34 7.43 5.33
N ALA A 247 25.43 7.81 4.43
CA ALA A 247 24.28 8.65 4.74
C ALA A 247 23.40 8.07 5.85
N SER A 248 23.19 6.74 5.85
CA SER A 248 22.41 6.07 6.90
C SER A 248 23.00 6.25 8.29
N SER A 249 24.29 5.92 8.46
CA SER A 249 24.99 6.06 9.75
C SER A 249 25.10 7.52 10.18
N ALA A 250 25.33 8.43 9.22
CA ALA A 250 25.38 9.85 9.49
C ALA A 250 24.02 10.41 9.94
N ALA A 251 22.92 9.97 9.31
CA ALA A 251 21.56 10.33 9.70
C ALA A 251 21.25 9.91 11.13
N ASP A 252 21.61 8.69 11.52
CA ASP A 252 21.38 8.19 12.89
C ASP A 252 22.14 9.04 13.94
N GLN A 253 23.42 9.34 13.68
CA GLN A 253 24.21 10.22 14.55
C GLN A 253 23.66 11.65 14.61
N LEU A 254 23.10 12.17 13.52
CA LEU A 254 22.46 13.50 13.50
C LEU A 254 21.15 13.49 14.29
N ILE A 255 20.37 12.42 14.25
CA ILE A 255 19.14 12.25 15.04
C ILE A 255 19.47 12.21 16.54
N GLU A 256 20.52 11.49 16.93
CA GLU A 256 20.98 11.41 18.33
C GLU A 256 21.38 12.78 18.91
N ARG A 257 21.94 13.66 18.07
CA ARG A 257 22.38 15.01 18.47
C ARG A 257 21.25 16.04 18.58
N ARG A 258 20.06 15.74 18.05
CA ARG A 258 18.82 16.54 18.16
C ARG A 258 19.06 18.04 17.92
N GLN A 259 19.02 18.86 18.99
CA GLN A 259 19.08 20.32 18.90
C GLN A 259 20.36 20.83 18.26
N GLN A 260 21.49 20.14 18.42
CA GLN A 260 22.78 20.56 17.87
C GLN A 260 22.81 20.44 16.33
N SER A 261 22.10 19.46 15.76
CA SER A 261 22.04 19.22 14.32
C SER A 261 20.87 19.93 13.64
N THR A 262 19.80 20.27 14.36
CA THR A 262 18.59 20.86 13.78
C THR A 262 18.85 22.08 12.88
N PRO A 263 19.66 23.09 13.26
CA PRO A 263 19.89 24.25 12.39
C PRO A 263 20.51 23.88 11.04
N GLY A 264 21.50 22.97 11.04
CA GLY A 264 22.15 22.49 9.83
C GLY A 264 21.22 21.65 8.95
N LEU A 265 20.42 20.77 9.56
CA LEU A 265 19.41 19.97 8.86
C LEU A 265 18.32 20.86 8.21
N LEU A 266 17.83 21.89 8.92
CA LEU A 266 16.87 22.85 8.38
C LEU A 266 17.43 23.61 7.19
N LYS A 267 18.69 24.07 7.28
CA LYS A 267 19.40 24.75 6.19
C LYS A 267 19.59 23.81 4.99
N LEU A 268 19.98 22.56 5.23
CA LEU A 268 20.22 21.58 4.19
C LEU A 268 18.93 21.17 3.47
N ALA A 269 17.85 20.88 4.19
CA ALA A 269 16.55 20.59 3.59
C ALA A 269 16.05 21.76 2.71
N ALA A 270 16.44 22.99 3.04
CA ALA A 270 16.12 24.22 2.32
C ALA A 270 17.01 24.55 1.12
N ALA A 271 18.16 23.90 0.99
CA ALA A 271 19.19 24.32 0.06
C ALA A 271 18.81 24.00 -1.38
N GLN A 272 18.36 25.01 -2.13
CA GLN A 272 18.15 24.88 -3.57
C GLN A 272 19.47 24.52 -4.27
N GLY A 273 19.43 23.54 -5.18
CA GLY A 273 20.60 23.04 -5.89
C GLY A 273 21.45 22.01 -5.13
N ALA A 274 21.16 21.73 -3.85
CA ALA A 274 21.80 20.62 -3.15
C ALA A 274 21.32 19.26 -3.72
N ASP A 275 22.13 18.22 -3.52
CA ASP A 275 21.79 16.86 -3.93
C ASP A 275 20.46 16.42 -3.29
N LEU A 276 19.57 15.84 -4.09
CA LEU A 276 18.22 15.53 -3.65
C LEU A 276 18.21 14.45 -2.55
N SER A 277 19.12 13.47 -2.63
CA SER A 277 19.26 12.43 -1.62
C SER A 277 19.71 13.04 -0.29
N GLN A 278 20.69 13.96 -0.34
CA GLN A 278 21.16 14.69 0.83
C GLN A 278 20.02 15.47 1.52
N ARG A 279 19.20 16.17 0.73
CA ARG A 279 18.01 16.89 1.23
C ARG A 279 16.96 15.94 1.80
N GLY A 280 16.72 14.79 1.15
CA GLY A 280 15.77 13.78 1.59
C GLY A 280 16.16 13.14 2.93
N PHE A 281 17.44 12.80 3.12
CA PHE A 281 17.94 12.34 4.43
C PHE A 281 17.80 13.42 5.50
N ALA A 282 18.07 14.69 5.17
CA ALA A 282 17.86 15.78 6.12
C ALA A 282 16.40 15.87 6.57
N ILE A 283 15.44 15.76 5.64
CA ILE A 283 14.00 15.70 5.92
C ILE A 283 13.65 14.49 6.80
N ALA A 284 14.21 13.32 6.52
CA ALA A 284 13.99 12.11 7.32
C ALA A 284 14.53 12.27 8.76
N CYS A 285 15.69 12.90 8.94
CA CYS A 285 16.22 13.23 10.28
C CYS A 285 15.29 14.20 11.02
N LEU A 286 14.83 15.25 10.33
CA LEU A 286 13.91 16.25 10.87
C LEU A 286 12.58 15.62 11.31
N ALA A 287 12.05 14.65 10.57
CA ALA A 287 10.84 13.91 10.95
C ALA A 287 10.98 13.22 12.32
N ARG A 288 12.17 12.67 12.62
CA ARG A 288 12.47 11.98 13.87
C ARG A 288 12.77 12.93 15.03
N ILE A 289 13.36 14.09 14.74
CA ILE A 289 13.65 15.12 15.75
C ILE A 289 12.38 15.87 16.17
N GLY A 290 11.54 16.24 15.20
CA GLY A 290 10.31 16.99 15.43
C GLY A 290 10.53 18.42 15.94
N GLY A 291 9.46 19.05 16.44
CA GLY A 291 9.46 20.41 16.98
C GLY A 291 8.81 21.45 16.06
N SER A 292 8.36 22.57 16.63
CA SER A 292 7.56 23.59 15.92
C SER A 292 8.31 24.28 14.77
N GLN A 293 9.61 24.57 14.95
CA GLN A 293 10.46 25.12 13.89
C GLN A 293 10.60 24.13 12.73
N VAL A 294 10.73 22.84 13.04
CA VAL A 294 10.79 21.77 12.05
C VAL A 294 9.48 21.67 11.29
N ASP A 295 8.35 21.61 11.99
CA ASP A 295 7.03 21.56 11.34
C ASP A 295 6.80 22.76 10.42
N THR A 296 7.13 23.97 10.88
CA THR A 296 7.03 25.21 10.07
C THR A 296 7.85 25.10 8.79
N ARG A 297 9.09 24.57 8.88
CA ARG A 297 9.95 24.41 7.71
C ARG A 297 9.41 23.35 6.75
N LEU A 298 9.00 22.19 7.25
CA LEU A 298 8.43 21.12 6.44
C LEU A 298 7.11 21.57 5.78
N GLN A 299 6.32 22.40 6.47
CA GLN A 299 5.09 22.97 5.94
C GLN A 299 5.34 23.88 4.75
N ARG A 300 6.38 24.73 4.83
CA ARG A 300 6.81 25.56 3.70
C ARG A 300 7.28 24.69 2.54
N LEU A 301 8.09 23.67 2.81
CA LEU A 301 8.64 22.78 1.77
C LEU A 301 7.57 22.04 0.99
N HIS A 302 6.55 21.43 1.62
CA HIS A 302 5.54 20.69 0.85
C HIS A 302 4.57 21.61 0.07
N ARG A 303 4.43 22.87 0.50
CA ARG A 303 3.63 23.90 -0.19
C ARG A 303 4.37 24.64 -1.29
N ASP A 304 5.70 24.54 -1.34
CA ASP A 304 6.51 25.23 -2.34
C ASP A 304 6.42 24.51 -3.69
N GLU A 305 5.65 25.07 -4.62
CA GLU A 305 5.47 24.51 -5.95
C GLU A 305 6.73 24.58 -6.84
N SER A 306 7.73 25.37 -6.44
CA SER A 306 9.03 25.39 -7.12
C SER A 306 9.89 24.16 -6.81
N GLU A 307 9.57 23.44 -5.72
CA GLU A 307 10.24 22.21 -5.35
C GLU A 307 9.68 21.00 -6.10
N SER A 308 10.53 20.00 -6.32
CA SER A 308 10.11 18.73 -6.94
C SER A 308 8.98 18.05 -6.14
N LEU A 309 8.06 17.40 -6.84
CA LEU A 309 6.96 16.64 -6.21
C LEU A 309 7.49 15.57 -5.23
N LEU A 310 8.63 14.94 -5.53
CA LEU A 310 9.29 13.96 -4.67
C LEU A 310 9.70 14.58 -3.32
N LEU A 311 10.40 15.73 -3.34
CA LEU A 311 10.79 16.43 -2.11
C LEU A 311 9.58 16.89 -1.29
N ARG A 312 8.56 17.44 -1.96
CA ARG A 312 7.31 17.87 -1.33
C ARG A 312 6.59 16.70 -0.65
N THR A 313 6.58 15.54 -1.30
CA THR A 313 6.04 14.29 -0.76
C THR A 313 6.79 13.83 0.48
N TRP A 314 8.13 13.85 0.47
CA TRP A 314 8.93 13.55 1.67
C TRP A 314 8.68 14.53 2.81
N ALA A 315 8.57 15.83 2.51
CA ALA A 315 8.26 16.83 3.53
C ALA A 315 6.86 16.61 4.13
N ALA A 316 5.86 16.26 3.31
CA ALA A 316 4.52 15.91 3.79
C ALA A 316 4.53 14.64 4.68
N ALA A 317 5.24 13.60 4.26
CA ALA A 317 5.43 12.37 5.04
C ALA A 317 6.13 12.65 6.38
N ALA A 318 7.16 13.48 6.37
CA ALA A 318 7.89 13.89 7.57
C ALA A 318 7.01 14.62 8.58
N ARG A 319 6.08 15.48 8.11
CA ARG A 319 5.10 16.14 9.01
C ARG A 319 4.16 15.13 9.65
N ILE A 320 3.63 14.19 8.86
CA ILE A 320 2.79 13.10 9.38
C ILE A 320 3.57 12.31 10.43
N GLU A 321 4.79 11.88 10.11
CA GLU A 321 5.62 11.06 11.00
C GLU A 321 6.02 11.80 12.29
N SER A 322 6.25 13.12 12.21
CA SER A 322 6.62 13.94 13.37
C SER A 322 5.46 14.31 14.29
N SER A 323 4.22 13.98 13.92
CA SER A 323 3.05 14.29 14.74
C SER A 323 3.14 13.64 16.13
N ALA A 324 2.94 14.46 17.17
CA ALA A 324 3.06 14.03 18.56
C ALA A 324 1.74 13.49 19.12
N SER A 325 0.60 13.95 18.56
CA SER A 325 -0.73 13.51 18.96
C SER A 325 -1.55 13.06 17.77
N LEU A 326 -2.63 12.35 18.08
CA LEU A 326 -3.58 11.92 17.08
C LEU A 326 -4.37 13.09 16.48
N GLU A 327 -4.64 14.17 17.23
CA GLU A 327 -5.19 15.40 16.65
C GLU A 327 -4.29 15.96 15.54
N GLN A 328 -2.98 16.07 15.80
CA GLN A 328 -2.03 16.56 14.81
C GLN A 328 -1.96 15.64 13.58
N THR A 329 -2.03 14.32 13.77
CA THR A 329 -2.11 13.38 12.66
C THR A 329 -3.37 13.64 11.83
N LEU A 330 -4.53 13.83 12.46
CA LEU A 330 -5.79 14.08 11.74
C LEU A 330 -5.78 15.41 10.99
N GLU A 331 -5.13 16.45 11.49
CA GLU A 331 -4.91 17.71 10.77
C GLU A 331 -4.11 17.52 9.46
N HIS A 332 -3.34 16.45 9.37
CA HIS A 332 -2.59 16.06 8.17
C HIS A 332 -3.36 15.16 7.22
N ALA A 333 -4.63 14.82 7.48
CA ALA A 333 -5.40 13.94 6.59
C ALA A 333 -5.51 14.49 5.15
N GLN A 334 -5.56 15.81 4.98
CA GLN A 334 -5.54 16.47 3.66
C GLN A 334 -4.23 16.23 2.87
N LEU A 335 -3.11 15.94 3.55
CA LEU A 335 -1.84 15.63 2.89
C LEU A 335 -1.93 14.30 2.13
N VAL A 336 -2.76 13.35 2.57
CA VAL A 336 -2.97 12.09 1.86
C VAL A 336 -3.64 12.32 0.51
N THR A 337 -4.60 13.25 0.44
CA THR A 337 -5.25 13.62 -0.82
C THR A 337 -4.30 14.33 -1.78
N MET A 338 -3.47 15.25 -1.26
CA MET A 338 -2.50 15.99 -2.08
C MET A 338 -1.28 15.15 -2.49
N PHE A 339 -0.86 14.22 -1.62
CA PHE A 339 0.31 13.37 -1.80
C PHE A 339 -0.06 11.91 -1.51
N PRO A 340 -0.67 11.20 -2.47
CA PRO A 340 -1.17 9.83 -2.27
C PRO A 340 -0.14 8.84 -1.71
N ALA A 341 1.13 9.00 -2.08
CA ALA A 341 2.26 8.22 -1.55
C ALA A 341 2.37 8.25 -0.01
N THR A 342 1.84 9.28 0.66
CA THR A 342 1.87 9.42 2.13
C THR A 342 0.78 8.61 2.86
N ARG A 343 -0.14 7.96 2.12
CA ARG A 343 -1.24 7.17 2.69
C ARG A 343 -0.73 6.13 3.70
N ARG A 344 0.34 5.41 3.37
CA ARG A 344 0.93 4.38 4.24
C ARG A 344 1.49 5.00 5.54
N THR A 345 2.32 6.04 5.43
CA THR A 345 2.87 6.77 6.59
C THR A 345 1.74 7.23 7.52
N PHE A 346 0.69 7.83 6.95
CA PHE A 346 -0.49 8.27 7.69
C PHE A 346 -1.18 7.11 8.41
N GLN A 347 -1.43 6.00 7.72
CA GLN A 347 -2.04 4.81 8.31
C GLN A 347 -1.19 4.21 9.45
N GLN A 348 0.12 4.09 9.27
CA GLN A 348 1.02 3.57 10.31
C GLN A 348 1.03 4.48 11.53
N LYS A 349 1.13 5.80 11.33
CA LYS A 349 1.14 6.78 12.42
C LYS A 349 -0.17 6.79 13.19
N LEU A 350 -1.29 6.86 12.46
CA LEU A 350 -2.64 6.79 13.02
C LEU A 350 -2.83 5.51 13.84
N SER A 351 -2.43 4.37 13.26
CA SER A 351 -2.50 3.05 13.88
C SER A 351 -1.68 2.93 15.16
N GLY A 352 -0.45 3.45 15.15
CA GLY A 352 0.42 3.47 16.32
C GLY A 352 -0.18 4.29 17.45
N GLN A 353 -0.69 5.49 17.15
CA GLN A 353 -1.29 6.38 18.16
C GLN A 353 -2.62 5.85 18.70
N LEU A 354 -3.46 5.21 17.88
CA LEU A 354 -4.68 4.54 18.34
C LEU A 354 -4.38 3.37 19.28
N SER A 355 -3.30 2.63 19.00
CA SER A 355 -2.90 1.49 19.83
C SER A 355 -2.31 1.90 21.18
N ALA A 356 -1.76 3.11 21.28
CA ALA A 356 -1.07 3.62 22.47
C ALA A 356 -2.00 4.04 23.65
N LYS A 357 -3.24 3.52 23.73
CA LYS A 357 -4.28 3.97 24.68
C LYS A 357 -4.44 5.50 24.68
N SER A 358 -4.38 6.14 23.51
CA SER A 358 -4.68 7.57 23.42
C SER A 358 -6.17 7.77 23.76
N ASN A 359 -6.44 8.64 24.74
CA ASN A 359 -7.79 9.00 25.20
C ASN A 359 -8.59 9.81 24.17
N LEU A 360 -8.30 9.67 22.88
CA LEU A 360 -9.08 10.40 21.90
C LEU A 360 -10.47 9.80 21.82
N PRO A 361 -11.52 10.62 22.02
CA PRO A 361 -12.88 10.13 21.93
C PRO A 361 -13.12 9.68 20.49
N THR A 362 -13.54 8.42 20.30
CA THR A 362 -13.94 7.82 19.02
C THR A 362 -14.80 8.77 18.17
N GLN A 363 -15.62 9.59 18.82
CA GLN A 363 -16.43 10.63 18.17
C GLN A 363 -15.62 11.64 17.33
N LYS A 364 -14.44 12.10 17.79
CA LYS A 364 -13.59 13.02 17.00
C LYS A 364 -13.07 12.34 15.73
N LEU A 365 -12.72 11.06 15.83
CA LEU A 365 -12.24 10.26 14.69
C LEU A 365 -13.34 10.07 13.65
N ILE A 366 -14.56 9.71 14.08
CA ILE A 366 -15.70 9.58 13.17
C ILE A 366 -16.03 10.92 12.53
N LYS A 367 -15.97 12.04 13.28
CA LYS A 367 -16.17 13.39 12.73
C LYS A 367 -15.17 13.72 11.63
N ALA A 368 -13.88 13.46 11.88
CA ALA A 368 -12.85 13.67 10.88
C ALA A 368 -13.06 12.77 9.65
N ALA A 369 -13.49 11.52 9.85
CA ALA A 369 -13.76 10.59 8.76
C ALA A 369 -15.03 10.92 7.97
N ALA A 370 -16.04 11.48 8.62
CA ALA A 370 -17.26 11.94 7.97
C ALA A 370 -17.00 13.12 7.01
N THR A 371 -15.94 13.90 7.24
CA THR A 371 -15.54 15.00 6.36
C THR A 371 -14.38 14.64 5.42
N ASN A 372 -13.78 13.44 5.56
CA ASN A 372 -12.66 12.99 4.75
C ASN A 372 -12.85 11.51 4.31
N PRO A 373 -13.24 11.26 3.03
CA PRO A 373 -13.50 9.91 2.53
C PRO A 373 -12.31 8.95 2.62
N GLU A 374 -11.07 9.43 2.44
CA GLU A 374 -9.86 8.62 2.59
C GLU A 374 -9.71 8.15 4.03
N LEU A 375 -9.94 9.03 5.01
CA LEU A 375 -9.92 8.66 6.42
C LEU A 375 -11.02 7.66 6.77
N SER A 376 -12.21 7.77 6.16
CA SER A 376 -13.27 6.77 6.31
C SER A 376 -12.82 5.37 5.87
N SER A 377 -12.19 5.26 4.70
CA SER A 377 -11.62 3.98 4.21
C SER A 377 -10.56 3.42 5.16
N ILE A 378 -9.68 4.29 5.66
CA ILE A 378 -8.64 3.91 6.64
C ILE A 378 -9.27 3.40 7.94
N LEU A 379 -10.22 4.13 8.51
CA LEU A 379 -10.89 3.74 9.75
C LEU A 379 -11.72 2.46 9.58
N ALA A 380 -12.30 2.20 8.42
CA ALA A 380 -12.99 0.95 8.14
C ALA A 380 -12.04 -0.26 8.23
N GLY A 381 -10.79 -0.11 7.79
CA GLY A 381 -9.74 -1.13 8.01
C GLY A 381 -9.42 -1.36 9.49
N MET A 382 -9.56 -0.31 10.30
CA MET A 382 -9.19 -0.28 11.72
C MET A 382 -10.37 -0.43 12.69
N VAL A 383 -11.55 -0.78 12.19
CA VAL A 383 -12.81 -0.64 12.94
C VAL A 383 -12.82 -1.44 14.25
N ASP A 384 -12.14 -2.59 14.31
CA ASP A 384 -12.07 -3.44 15.51
C ASP A 384 -11.33 -2.78 16.69
N ARG A 385 -10.58 -1.70 16.43
CA ARG A 385 -9.86 -0.96 17.46
C ARG A 385 -10.67 0.19 18.06
N LEU A 386 -11.85 0.47 17.50
CA LEU A 386 -12.72 1.53 17.99
C LEU A 386 -13.62 1.01 19.12
N ASP A 387 -13.85 1.84 20.14
CA ASP A 387 -14.74 1.47 21.25
C ASP A 387 -16.19 1.37 20.76
N THR A 388 -16.78 0.18 20.83
CA THR A 388 -18.16 -0.09 20.41
C THR A 388 -19.17 0.81 21.14
N GLY A 389 -18.95 1.09 22.43
CA GLY A 389 -19.80 1.97 23.22
C GLY A 389 -19.78 3.42 22.72
N ALA A 390 -18.60 3.94 22.40
CA ALA A 390 -18.42 5.28 21.85
C ALA A 390 -18.94 5.40 20.42
N LEU A 391 -18.77 4.37 19.58
CA LEU A 391 -19.41 4.29 18.26
C LEU A 391 -20.93 4.34 18.39
N ALA A 392 -21.52 3.54 19.29
CA ALA A 392 -22.95 3.50 19.50
C ALA A 392 -23.49 4.84 20.03
N ARG A 393 -22.81 5.46 21.00
CA ARG A 393 -23.17 6.83 21.44
C ARG A 393 -23.06 7.84 20.30
N ALA A 394 -22.01 7.79 19.48
CA ALA A 394 -21.89 8.67 18.31
C ALA A 394 -23.02 8.43 17.30
N MET A 395 -23.45 7.18 17.10
CA MET A 395 -24.57 6.81 16.24
C MET A 395 -25.91 7.38 16.72
N PHE A 396 -26.14 7.48 18.03
CA PHE A 396 -27.39 7.98 18.60
C PHE A 396 -27.35 9.50 18.87
N GLU A 397 -26.27 10.01 19.44
CA GLU A 397 -26.24 11.32 20.11
C GLU A 397 -25.55 12.42 19.30
N ASP A 398 -24.87 12.10 18.19
CA ASP A 398 -24.17 13.13 17.41
C ASP A 398 -25.14 14.03 16.62
N PRO A 399 -24.96 15.37 16.63
CA PRO A 399 -25.81 16.27 15.87
C PRO A 399 -25.64 16.13 14.35
N SER A 400 -24.52 15.62 13.85
CA SER A 400 -24.30 15.42 12.41
C SER A 400 -24.89 14.08 11.95
N GLN A 401 -25.82 14.15 10.99
CA GLN A 401 -26.38 12.97 10.34
C GLN A 401 -25.30 12.09 9.69
N GLN A 402 -24.28 12.69 9.08
CA GLN A 402 -23.18 11.97 8.44
C GLN A 402 -22.36 11.18 9.45
N VAL A 403 -22.08 11.76 10.63
CA VAL A 403 -21.37 11.07 11.73
C VAL A 403 -22.17 9.89 12.23
N ARG A 404 -23.48 10.06 12.42
CA ARG A 404 -24.35 8.97 12.87
C ARG A 404 -24.43 7.83 11.87
N GLN A 405 -24.57 8.14 10.58
CA GLN A 405 -24.60 7.15 9.51
C GLN A 405 -23.27 6.38 9.42
N LEU A 406 -22.14 7.09 9.50
CA LEU A 406 -20.82 6.47 9.47
C LEU A 406 -20.60 5.57 10.69
N ALA A 407 -21.00 6.02 11.88
CA ALA A 407 -20.94 5.22 13.10
C ALA A 407 -21.78 3.94 12.99
N ALA A 408 -23.00 4.02 12.44
CA ALA A 408 -23.82 2.84 12.16
C ALA A 408 -23.14 1.85 11.21
N GLY A 409 -22.53 2.35 10.13
CA GLY A 409 -21.76 1.53 9.19
C GLY A 409 -20.56 0.84 9.84
N MET A 410 -19.81 1.57 10.68
CA MET A 410 -18.68 1.03 11.45
C MET A 410 -19.11 -0.05 12.45
N LEU A 411 -20.22 0.17 13.16
CA LEU A 411 -20.79 -0.85 14.05
C LEU A 411 -21.21 -2.11 13.28
N GLY A 412 -21.82 -1.97 12.11
CA GLY A 412 -22.11 -3.11 11.24
C GLY A 412 -20.83 -3.86 10.82
N ALA A 413 -19.76 -3.13 10.49
CA ALA A 413 -18.47 -3.72 10.17
C ALA A 413 -17.83 -4.45 11.37
N GLN A 414 -17.91 -3.90 12.59
CA GLN A 414 -17.45 -4.58 13.81
C GLN A 414 -18.20 -5.89 14.05
N ALA A 415 -19.52 -5.88 13.88
CA ALA A 415 -20.35 -7.08 14.05
C ALA A 415 -20.00 -8.18 13.04
N ASN A 416 -19.78 -7.81 11.78
CA ASN A 416 -19.34 -8.76 10.74
C ASN A 416 -17.96 -9.38 11.02
N ARG A 417 -17.15 -8.75 11.90
CA ARG A 417 -15.86 -9.27 12.37
C ARG A 417 -15.95 -9.99 13.72
N GLY A 418 -17.16 -10.22 14.23
CA GLY A 418 -17.41 -11.00 15.45
C GLY A 418 -17.48 -10.18 16.75
N THR A 419 -17.52 -8.85 16.68
CA THR A 419 -17.70 -8.01 17.87
C THR A 419 -19.18 -7.99 18.31
N GLU A 420 -19.44 -8.15 19.61
CA GLU A 420 -20.78 -8.11 20.20
C GLU A 420 -21.35 -6.67 20.24
N VAL A 421 -22.00 -6.26 19.14
CA VAL A 421 -22.57 -4.91 18.98
C VAL A 421 -24.01 -4.80 19.49
N ALA A 422 -24.83 -5.85 19.27
CA ALA A 422 -26.27 -5.82 19.56
C ALA A 422 -26.61 -5.44 21.01
N PRO A 423 -25.94 -5.97 22.06
CA PRO A 423 -26.26 -5.61 23.44
C PRO A 423 -26.07 -4.12 23.76
N VAL A 424 -25.08 -3.47 23.12
CA VAL A 424 -24.80 -2.04 23.31
C VAL A 424 -25.89 -1.18 22.67
N VAL A 425 -26.27 -1.52 21.44
CA VAL A 425 -27.34 -0.81 20.70
C VAL A 425 -28.68 -0.95 21.42
N LEU A 426 -29.03 -2.17 21.83
CA LEU A 426 -30.28 -2.45 22.57
C LEU A 426 -30.35 -1.68 23.89
N ARG A 427 -29.24 -1.57 24.61
CA ARG A 427 -29.19 -0.81 25.87
C ARG A 427 -29.44 0.68 25.66
N LEU A 428 -28.86 1.28 24.60
CA LEU A 428 -29.03 2.71 24.31
C LEU A 428 -30.44 3.03 23.79
N LEU A 429 -31.06 2.10 23.07
CA LEU A 429 -32.43 2.25 22.56
C LEU A 429 -33.52 1.77 23.54
N ALA A 430 -33.12 1.23 24.70
CA ALA A 430 -34.06 0.70 25.69
C ALA A 430 -35.09 1.78 26.09
N PHE A 431 -36.36 1.41 26.10
CA PHE A 431 -37.44 2.32 26.47
C PHE A 431 -37.40 2.69 27.95
N ASN A 432 -37.54 3.98 28.24
CA ASN A 432 -37.67 4.51 29.60
C ASN A 432 -38.99 5.30 29.71
N PRO A 433 -39.95 4.89 30.56
CA PRO A 433 -41.24 5.58 30.70
C PRO A 433 -41.10 7.01 31.23
N ASP A 434 -40.03 7.31 31.97
CA ASP A 434 -39.75 8.63 32.52
C ASP A 434 -38.97 9.55 31.54
N ALA A 435 -38.76 9.10 30.29
CA ALA A 435 -38.01 9.86 29.31
C ALA A 435 -38.79 11.11 28.85
N LYS A 436 -38.06 12.20 28.66
CA LYS A 436 -38.59 13.46 28.09
C LYS A 436 -38.30 13.61 26.60
N GLN A 437 -37.41 12.78 26.08
CA GLN A 437 -36.94 12.79 24.70
C GLN A 437 -36.52 11.38 24.30
N VAL A 438 -36.54 11.11 23.00
CA VAL A 438 -36.01 9.88 22.43
C VAL A 438 -34.48 9.79 22.59
N PRO A 439 -33.88 8.59 22.56
CA PRO A 439 -32.44 8.42 22.79
C PRO A 439 -31.55 8.81 21.60
N TRP A 440 -32.12 9.11 20.42
CA TRP A 440 -31.36 9.64 19.27
C TRP A 440 -31.60 11.14 19.06
N LYS A 441 -30.63 11.85 18.50
CA LYS A 441 -30.74 13.30 18.27
C LYS A 441 -31.17 13.69 16.86
N GLY A 442 -32.46 13.93 16.65
CA GLY A 442 -32.99 14.56 15.42
C GLY A 442 -32.79 13.75 14.13
N GLY A 443 -33.54 14.04 13.07
CA GLY A 443 -33.39 13.35 11.77
C GLY A 443 -33.60 11.82 11.85
N PRO A 444 -33.00 11.05 10.91
CA PRO A 444 -33.16 9.60 10.88
C PRO A 444 -32.54 8.90 12.10
N LEU A 445 -33.23 7.87 12.58
CA LEU A 445 -32.74 6.86 13.50
C LEU A 445 -31.92 5.85 12.69
N PHE A 446 -30.61 5.83 12.89
CA PHE A 446 -29.73 4.86 12.28
C PHE A 446 -29.60 3.62 13.15
N LEU A 447 -29.72 2.45 12.56
CA LEU A 447 -29.38 1.17 13.17
C LEU A 447 -28.25 0.53 12.37
N PRO A 448 -27.30 -0.17 13.03
CA PRO A 448 -26.27 -0.89 12.32
C PRO A 448 -26.88 -2.11 11.62
N GLY A 449 -26.32 -2.46 10.45
CA GLY A 449 -26.67 -3.71 9.76
C GLY A 449 -26.11 -4.90 10.51
N LEU A 450 -26.91 -5.51 11.39
CA LEU A 450 -26.54 -6.69 12.18
C LEU A 450 -27.30 -7.93 11.72
N GLN A 451 -26.73 -9.11 11.98
CA GLN A 451 -27.46 -10.37 11.97
C GLN A 451 -28.10 -10.57 13.35
N TRP A 452 -29.33 -10.05 13.50
CA TRP A 452 -30.06 -10.12 14.76
C TRP A 452 -30.46 -11.56 15.08
N THR A 453 -30.28 -12.00 16.33
CA THR A 453 -30.95 -13.21 16.79
C THR A 453 -32.44 -12.94 17.02
N LYS A 454 -33.27 -13.99 17.10
CA LYS A 454 -34.71 -13.85 17.39
C LYS A 454 -34.97 -13.02 18.65
N ASP A 455 -34.23 -13.29 19.72
CA ASP A 455 -34.38 -12.57 20.99
C ASP A 455 -33.96 -11.10 20.87
N GLN A 456 -32.84 -10.82 20.19
CA GLN A 456 -32.37 -9.45 19.98
C GLN A 456 -33.32 -8.65 19.08
N ALA A 457 -33.81 -9.25 17.99
CA ALA A 457 -34.81 -8.65 17.11
C ALA A 457 -36.09 -8.34 17.89
N GLY A 458 -36.52 -9.26 18.77
CA GLY A 458 -37.70 -9.07 19.62
C GLY A 458 -37.54 -7.90 20.58
N LEU A 459 -36.39 -7.81 21.27
CA LEU A 459 -36.09 -6.68 22.16
C LEU A 459 -36.02 -5.34 21.41
N LEU A 460 -35.46 -5.35 20.19
CA LEU A 460 -35.36 -4.17 19.35
C LEU A 460 -36.74 -3.67 18.90
N VAL A 461 -37.58 -4.57 18.34
CA VAL A 461 -38.95 -4.25 17.90
C VAL A 461 -39.80 -3.80 19.08
N ASP A 462 -39.74 -4.52 20.22
CA ASP A 462 -40.47 -4.14 21.44
C ASP A 462 -40.09 -2.74 21.92
N SER A 463 -38.80 -2.40 21.92
CA SER A 463 -38.32 -1.06 22.31
C SER A 463 -38.80 0.02 21.34
N MET A 464 -38.72 -0.21 20.02
CA MET A 464 -39.18 0.75 19.01
C MET A 464 -40.70 0.97 19.04
N VAL A 465 -41.49 -0.09 19.23
CA VAL A 465 -42.96 0.02 19.39
C VAL A 465 -43.30 0.84 20.64
N ARG A 466 -42.62 0.61 21.77
CA ARG A 466 -42.82 1.41 22.98
C ARG A 466 -42.51 2.89 22.77
N TRP A 467 -41.37 3.20 22.14
CA TRP A 467 -41.01 4.56 21.78
C TRP A 467 -42.04 5.19 20.83
N TYR A 468 -42.60 4.42 19.90
CA TYR A 468 -43.61 4.91 18.96
C TYR A 468 -44.92 5.27 19.68
N VAL A 469 -45.43 4.37 20.51
CA VAL A 469 -46.66 4.59 21.30
C VAL A 469 -46.50 5.78 22.25
N TRP A 470 -45.33 5.89 22.90
CA TRP A 470 -45.00 7.04 23.73
C TRP A 470 -44.96 8.34 22.92
N ALA A 471 -44.30 8.35 21.76
CA ALA A 471 -44.19 9.53 20.92
C ALA A 471 -45.55 10.05 20.45
N GLU A 472 -46.48 9.17 20.07
CA GLU A 472 -47.85 9.57 19.72
C GLU A 472 -48.63 10.10 20.92
N ARG A 473 -48.52 9.46 22.10
CA ARG A 473 -49.17 9.94 23.33
C ARG A 473 -48.72 11.36 23.70
N GLU A 474 -47.41 11.59 23.64
CA GLU A 474 -46.78 12.89 23.91
C GLU A 474 -46.97 13.88 22.75
N LYS A 475 -47.69 13.49 21.68
CA LYS A 475 -47.97 14.30 20.48
C LYS A 475 -46.69 14.84 19.83
N LEU A 476 -45.64 14.03 19.82
CA LEU A 476 -44.43 14.35 19.07
C LEU A 476 -44.70 14.25 17.57
N GLY A 477 -44.12 15.16 16.80
CA GLY A 477 -44.34 15.22 15.35
C GLY A 477 -43.67 14.09 14.56
N ASP A 478 -43.91 14.10 13.26
CA ASP A 478 -43.39 13.13 12.28
C ASP A 478 -41.86 13.00 12.28
N ASP A 479 -41.15 14.03 12.75
CA ASP A 479 -39.70 14.00 12.89
C ASP A 479 -39.21 12.93 13.88
N ILE A 480 -40.08 12.43 14.76
CA ILE A 480 -39.79 11.37 15.72
C ILE A 480 -40.46 10.04 15.31
N THR A 481 -41.74 10.07 14.94
CA THR A 481 -42.50 8.84 14.63
C THR A 481 -42.04 8.22 13.31
N ARG A 482 -41.78 9.00 12.26
CA ARG A 482 -41.38 8.48 10.95
C ARG A 482 -40.04 7.72 10.97
N PRO A 483 -38.97 8.17 11.65
CA PRO A 483 -37.76 7.36 11.83
C PRO A 483 -38.00 6.00 12.48
N LEU A 484 -38.91 5.91 13.46
CA LEU A 484 -39.31 4.66 14.08
C LEU A 484 -40.05 3.76 13.09
N GLU A 485 -41.02 4.31 12.33
CA GLU A 485 -41.72 3.53 11.29
C GLU A 485 -40.76 2.97 10.25
N ASN A 486 -39.82 3.79 9.78
CA ASN A 486 -38.86 3.37 8.76
C ASN A 486 -38.04 2.17 9.24
N ASN A 487 -37.63 2.15 10.51
CA ASN A 487 -36.89 1.02 11.09
C ASN A 487 -37.80 -0.16 11.42
N LEU A 488 -39.02 0.08 11.91
CA LEU A 488 -40.03 -0.95 12.12
C LEU A 488 -40.47 -1.60 10.81
N ARG A 489 -40.33 -0.96 9.65
CA ARG A 489 -40.56 -1.58 8.34
C ARG A 489 -39.40 -2.45 7.83
N SER A 490 -38.38 -2.69 8.66
CA SER A 490 -37.28 -3.60 8.29
C SER A 490 -37.78 -5.04 8.13
N TYR A 491 -37.82 -5.51 6.88
CA TYR A 491 -38.19 -6.88 6.55
C TYR A 491 -37.34 -7.93 7.29
N GLN A 492 -36.05 -7.66 7.49
CA GLN A 492 -35.13 -8.55 8.20
C GLN A 492 -35.56 -8.79 9.66
N LEU A 493 -36.05 -7.76 10.36
CA LEU A 493 -36.46 -7.91 11.77
C LEU A 493 -37.67 -8.83 11.90
N TRP A 494 -38.72 -8.60 11.11
CA TRP A 494 -39.95 -9.38 11.17
C TRP A 494 -39.78 -10.82 10.69
N THR A 495 -38.97 -11.04 9.64
CA THR A 495 -38.65 -12.40 9.20
C THR A 495 -37.83 -13.17 10.22
N THR A 496 -36.88 -12.52 10.89
CA THR A 496 -36.09 -13.12 11.99
C THR A 496 -37.00 -13.54 13.15
N LEU A 497 -38.07 -12.79 13.40
CA LEU A 497 -39.09 -13.12 14.41
C LEU A 497 -40.02 -14.27 14.01
N GLY A 498 -40.03 -14.64 12.72
CA GLY A 498 -40.89 -15.68 12.17
C GLY A 498 -42.30 -15.18 11.82
N ASP A 499 -42.49 -13.87 11.64
CA ASP A 499 -43.78 -13.32 11.23
C ASP A 499 -44.18 -13.78 9.83
N ARG A 500 -45.45 -14.15 9.68
CA ARG A 500 -46.07 -14.56 8.42
C ARG A 500 -47.29 -13.73 8.04
N SER A 501 -47.84 -12.92 8.95
CA SER A 501 -49.06 -12.14 8.67
C SER A 501 -48.77 -10.97 7.74
N GLY A 502 -47.58 -10.36 7.88
CA GLY A 502 -47.24 -9.14 7.16
C GLY A 502 -48.01 -7.91 7.66
N ALA A 503 -48.71 -7.98 8.79
CA ALA A 503 -49.50 -6.88 9.36
C ALA A 503 -48.67 -5.59 9.54
N TRP A 504 -47.40 -5.73 9.89
CA TRP A 504 -46.44 -4.62 10.02
C TRP A 504 -46.19 -3.85 8.71
N ARG A 505 -46.47 -4.42 7.54
CA ARG A 505 -46.24 -3.75 6.25
C ARG A 505 -47.23 -2.62 6.00
N SER A 506 -48.43 -2.71 6.55
CA SER A 506 -49.48 -1.70 6.43
C SER A 506 -49.73 -0.94 7.73
N ALA A 507 -49.04 -1.31 8.82
CA ALA A 507 -49.20 -0.63 10.10
C ALA A 507 -48.90 0.87 9.98
N GLN A 508 -49.83 1.68 10.48
CA GLN A 508 -49.75 3.14 10.58
C GLN A 508 -50.39 3.54 11.91
N GLY A 509 -49.67 4.31 12.72
CA GLY A 509 -50.10 4.71 14.05
C GLY A 509 -49.90 3.67 15.15
N ALA A 510 -49.97 4.11 16.41
CA ALA A 510 -49.56 3.31 17.58
C ALA A 510 -50.38 2.04 17.73
N THR A 511 -51.70 2.11 17.50
CA THR A 511 -52.60 0.95 17.59
C THR A 511 -52.19 -0.15 16.60
N ALA A 512 -51.97 0.20 15.33
CA ALA A 512 -51.63 -0.77 14.31
C ALA A 512 -50.24 -1.41 14.56
N TRP A 513 -49.27 -0.63 15.03
CA TRP A 513 -47.95 -1.15 15.41
C TRP A 513 -48.01 -2.05 16.65
N LEU A 514 -48.84 -1.73 17.64
CA LEU A 514 -49.08 -2.57 18.81
C LEU A 514 -49.75 -3.90 18.43
N ASP A 515 -50.75 -3.86 17.55
CA ASP A 515 -51.46 -5.05 17.08
C ASP A 515 -50.51 -5.96 16.29
N ALA A 516 -49.74 -5.39 15.36
CA ALA A 516 -48.73 -6.15 14.62
C ALA A 516 -47.69 -6.80 15.55
N TRP A 517 -47.27 -6.12 16.62
CA TRP A 517 -46.36 -6.71 17.60
C TRP A 517 -47.03 -7.78 18.48
N ALA A 518 -48.31 -7.62 18.82
CA ALA A 518 -49.08 -8.55 19.63
C ALA A 518 -49.26 -9.92 18.96
N GLU A 519 -49.29 -9.99 17.64
CA GLU A 519 -49.35 -11.26 16.90
C GLU A 519 -48.13 -12.16 17.17
N ILE A 520 -46.98 -11.57 17.51
CA ILE A 520 -45.73 -12.29 17.79
C ILE A 520 -45.49 -12.41 19.29
N ALA A 521 -45.61 -11.31 20.03
CA ALA A 521 -45.28 -11.24 21.45
C ALA A 521 -46.46 -11.62 22.38
N GLY A 522 -47.66 -11.78 21.81
CA GLY A 522 -48.90 -12.09 22.51
C GLY A 522 -49.60 -10.86 23.10
N GLU A 523 -50.92 -10.95 23.24
CA GLU A 523 -51.77 -9.85 23.75
C GLU A 523 -51.35 -9.40 25.16
N LYS A 524 -50.85 -10.32 26.00
CA LYS A 524 -50.33 -9.99 27.32
C LYS A 524 -49.20 -8.95 27.25
N ARG A 525 -48.32 -9.02 26.25
CA ARG A 525 -47.22 -8.07 26.08
C ARG A 525 -47.73 -6.70 25.64
N LYS A 526 -48.70 -6.65 24.73
CA LYS A 526 -49.38 -5.41 24.33
C LYS A 526 -50.00 -4.70 25.54
N GLN A 527 -50.73 -5.42 26.39
CA GLN A 527 -51.29 -4.86 27.62
C GLN A 527 -50.21 -4.35 28.59
N GLN A 528 -49.07 -5.03 28.70
CA GLN A 528 -47.93 -4.54 29.48
C GLN A 528 -47.36 -3.22 28.94
N ILE A 529 -47.24 -3.08 27.62
CA ILE A 529 -46.76 -1.84 26.99
C ILE A 529 -47.71 -0.68 27.30
N LEU A 530 -49.01 -0.89 27.09
CA LEU A 530 -50.04 0.11 27.39
C LEU A 530 -49.99 0.54 28.87
N ASN A 531 -49.97 -0.42 29.80
CA ASN A 531 -49.92 -0.13 31.23
C ASN A 531 -48.63 0.59 31.66
N GLN A 532 -47.50 0.30 31.02
CA GLN A 532 -46.23 0.96 31.33
C GLN A 532 -46.19 2.40 30.81
N ILE A 533 -46.80 2.67 29.65
CA ILE A 533 -46.84 4.00 29.05
C ILE A 533 -47.96 4.85 29.67
N SER A 534 -49.03 4.25 30.20
CA SER A 534 -50.12 5.00 30.86
C SER A 534 -49.75 5.55 32.24
N ARG A 535 -48.74 4.98 32.89
CA ARG A 535 -48.15 5.52 34.12
C ARG A 535 -47.33 6.77 33.81
#